data_AF-A0A5N5KG31-F1
#
_entry.id   AF-A0A5N5KG31-F1
#
_cell.length_a   1.000
_cell.length_b   1.000
_cell.length_c   1.000
_cell.angle_alpha   90.00
_cell.angle_beta   90.00
_cell.angle_gamma   90.00
#
_symmetry.space_group_name_H-M   'P 1'
#
loop_
_entity.id
_entity.type
_entity.pdbx_description
1 polymer ?
#
loop_
_entity_poly.entity_id
_entity_poly.type
_entity_poly.pdbx_seq_one_letter_code
_entity_poly.pdbx_strand_id
1 'polypeptide(L)'
;MISLIDLIHLLCMIDPHENGLLFTGGEDRNIAAWDVNSGKVAYCIDDAHSARVKGIVVLMRNDNTVEDPYLLASASSDGVIRVWDLRMSMKEKPNPLAEANTKSRLTCLAGSSLNLKRSQMGASCLKEAPDAAEGE
;
A
#
# COMPACT_ATOMS: atom_id res chain seq x y z
N MET A 1 6.22 22.61 25.13
CA MET A 1 6.95 22.47 23.85
C MET A 1 6.18 21.44 23.03
N ILE A 2 5.11 21.89 22.40
CA ILE A 2 4.27 21.03 21.55
C ILE A 2 5.02 20.97 20.23
N SER A 3 5.50 19.78 19.87
CA SER A 3 6.27 19.59 18.65
C SER A 3 5.41 20.07 17.47
N LEU A 4 5.92 20.99 16.66
CA LEU A 4 5.28 21.46 15.42
C LEU A 4 5.01 20.33 14.39
N ILE A 5 5.36 19.10 14.74
CA ILE A 5 5.19 17.87 13.97
C ILE A 5 3.83 17.20 14.27
N ASP A 6 3.07 17.64 15.28
CA ASP A 6 1.76 17.06 15.61
C ASP A 6 0.56 17.81 14.99
N LEU A 7 0.80 18.88 14.21
CA LEU A 7 -0.23 19.56 13.43
C LEU A 7 -0.17 19.13 11.95
N ILE A 8 -1.04 18.19 11.57
CA ILE A 8 -1.43 17.93 10.18
C ILE A 8 -0.28 17.41 9.29
N HIS A 9 0.19 16.17 9.54
CA HIS A 9 0.93 15.43 8.53
C HIS A 9 -0.05 14.85 7.50
N LEU A 10 -0.52 15.70 6.59
CA LEU A 10 -1.12 15.29 5.33
C LEU A 10 -0.03 14.55 4.53
N LEU A 11 0.04 13.23 4.69
CA LEU A 11 0.85 12.40 3.81
C LEU A 11 0.16 12.38 2.46
N CYS A 12 0.59 13.27 1.57
CA CYS A 12 0.07 13.41 0.23
C CYS A 12 0.89 12.57 -0.75
N MET A 13 0.21 11.70 -1.49
CA MET A 13 0.74 11.18 -2.74
C MET A 13 -0.30 11.41 -3.82
N ILE A 14 0.16 11.96 -4.95
CA ILE A 14 -0.65 12.28 -6.12
C ILE A 14 -0.50 11.14 -7.11
N ASP A 15 -1.61 10.65 -7.63
CA ASP A 15 -1.62 9.79 -8.81
C ASP A 15 -1.29 10.58 -10.08
N PRO A 16 -0.24 10.23 -10.83
CA PRO A 16 0.14 10.99 -12.00
C PRO A 16 -0.55 10.56 -13.31
N HIS A 17 -1.35 9.50 -13.36
CA HIS A 17 -1.77 8.92 -14.66
C HIS A 17 -3.26 8.65 -14.88
N GLU A 18 -4.10 8.52 -13.87
CA GLU A 18 -5.55 8.39 -14.08
C GLU A 18 -6.31 9.14 -12.95
N ASN A 19 -7.03 10.19 -13.33
CA ASN A 19 -7.94 10.99 -12.49
C ASN A 19 -7.38 11.90 -11.39
N GLY A 20 -6.06 11.99 -11.18
CA GLY A 20 -5.48 12.96 -10.25
C GLY A 20 -6.04 12.78 -8.84
N LEU A 21 -5.96 11.55 -8.31
CA LEU A 21 -6.35 11.29 -6.93
C LEU A 21 -5.21 11.66 -5.99
N LEU A 22 -5.56 12.38 -4.92
CA LEU A 22 -4.70 12.69 -3.80
C LEU A 22 -5.10 11.80 -2.62
N PHE A 23 -4.17 10.99 -2.12
CA PHE A 23 -4.38 10.22 -0.91
C PHE A 23 -3.87 10.98 0.31
N THR A 24 -4.60 10.87 1.41
CA THR A 24 -4.28 11.50 2.69
C THR A 24 -4.60 10.54 3.82
N GLY A 25 -3.85 10.62 4.91
CA GLY A 25 -4.16 9.92 6.16
C GLY A 25 -3.38 10.52 7.31
N GLY A 26 -3.90 10.38 8.52
CA GLY A 26 -3.31 11.03 9.69
C GLY A 26 -3.77 10.45 11.02
N GLU A 27 -4.05 11.34 11.98
CA GLU A 27 -4.42 10.99 13.35
C GLU A 27 -5.85 10.44 13.49
N ASP A 28 -6.70 10.70 12.48
CA ASP A 28 -8.07 10.17 12.38
C ASP A 28 -8.12 8.67 12.06
N ARG A 29 -6.96 8.05 11.79
CA ARG A 29 -6.78 6.62 11.46
C ARG A 29 -7.43 6.19 10.13
N ASN A 30 -7.96 7.17 9.40
CA ASN A 30 -8.63 6.96 8.13
C ASN A 30 -7.68 7.25 6.98
N ILE A 31 -8.06 6.78 5.79
CA ILE A 31 -7.41 7.16 4.54
C ILE A 31 -8.47 7.77 3.65
N ALA A 32 -8.28 9.02 3.23
CA ALA A 32 -9.18 9.72 2.33
C ALA A 32 -8.52 9.90 0.95
N ALA A 33 -9.30 9.60 -0.08
CA ALA A 33 -8.96 9.82 -1.48
C ALA A 33 -9.73 11.04 -2.00
N TRP A 34 -9.01 12.01 -2.55
CA TRP A 34 -9.54 13.28 -3.03
C TRP A 34 -9.34 13.37 -4.53
N ASP A 35 -10.38 13.72 -5.27
CA ASP A 35 -10.23 14.11 -6.66
C ASP A 35 -9.69 15.55 -6.71
N VAL A 36 -8.48 15.72 -7.23
CA VAL A 36 -7.79 17.01 -7.31
C VAL A 36 -8.49 17.96 -8.30
N ASN A 37 -9.16 17.43 -9.32
CA ASN A 37 -9.85 18.26 -10.32
C ASN A 37 -11.13 18.86 -9.74
N SER A 38 -11.91 18.06 -9.00
CA SER A 38 -13.16 18.53 -8.39
C SER A 38 -12.98 19.11 -6.98
N GLY A 39 -11.84 18.84 -6.33
CA GLY A 39 -11.56 19.21 -4.94
C GLY A 39 -12.42 18.48 -3.92
N LYS A 40 -13.11 17.40 -4.33
CA LYS A 40 -14.03 16.65 -3.48
C LYS A 40 -13.41 15.34 -3.04
N VAL A 41 -13.85 14.84 -1.89
CA VAL A 41 -13.56 13.47 -1.46
C VAL A 41 -14.22 12.51 -2.44
N ALA A 42 -13.41 11.68 -3.10
CA ALA A 42 -13.88 10.62 -3.98
C ALA A 42 -14.39 9.44 -3.14
N TYR A 43 -13.60 9.02 -2.15
CA TYR A 43 -13.97 7.98 -1.19
C TYR A 43 -13.07 8.02 0.06
N CYS A 44 -13.50 7.35 1.12
CA CYS A 44 -12.75 7.16 2.36
C CYS A 44 -12.69 5.68 2.74
N ILE A 45 -11.55 5.29 3.31
CA ILE A 45 -11.35 4.01 4.00
C ILE A 45 -11.45 4.32 5.49
N ASP A 46 -12.66 4.17 6.04
CA ASP A 46 -12.92 4.39 7.46
C ASP A 46 -12.34 3.25 8.31
N ASP A 47 -11.78 3.61 9.47
CA ASP A 47 -11.06 2.71 10.38
C ASP A 47 -9.99 1.87 9.66
N ALA A 48 -9.29 2.49 8.70
CA ALA A 48 -8.21 1.85 7.95
C ALA A 48 -7.13 1.26 8.89
N HIS A 49 -6.86 1.94 10.00
CA HIS A 49 -5.96 1.48 11.04
C HIS A 49 -6.55 1.66 12.44
N SER A 50 -6.01 0.93 13.43
CA SER A 50 -6.42 1.09 14.84
C SER A 50 -5.68 2.23 15.55
N ALA A 51 -4.70 2.84 14.88
CA ALA A 51 -3.97 4.02 15.33
C ALA A 51 -3.57 4.90 14.13
N ARG A 52 -2.96 6.05 14.43
CA ARG A 52 -2.55 7.06 13.44
C ARG A 52 -1.74 6.51 12.27
N VAL A 53 -2.11 6.91 11.06
CA VAL A 53 -1.39 6.60 9.84
C VAL A 53 -0.12 7.45 9.79
N LYS A 54 1.00 6.81 9.47
CA LYS A 54 2.36 7.38 9.46
C LYS A 54 3.04 7.40 8.12
N GLY A 55 2.49 6.71 7.14
CA GLY A 55 2.97 6.75 5.78
C GLY A 55 1.97 6.15 4.83
N ILE A 56 1.89 6.73 3.64
CA ILE A 56 1.08 6.24 2.53
C ILE A 56 1.97 6.25 1.29
N VAL A 57 1.94 5.15 0.53
CA VAL A 57 2.70 5.00 -0.71
C VAL A 57 1.78 4.37 -1.75
N VAL A 58 1.63 5.01 -2.91
CA VAL A 58 0.97 4.38 -4.07
C VAL A 58 2.02 3.62 -4.86
N LEU A 59 1.71 2.36 -5.16
CA LEU A 59 2.54 1.46 -5.95
C LEU A 59 1.86 1.23 -7.29
N MET A 60 2.51 1.69 -8.37
CA MET A 60 2.05 1.53 -9.74
C MET A 60 3.08 0.82 -10.59
N ARG A 61 2.65 -0.12 -11.42
CA ARG A 61 3.55 -0.65 -12.45
C ARG A 61 3.52 0.28 -13.66
N ASN A 62 4.69 0.70 -14.16
CA ASN A 62 4.79 1.62 -15.30
C ASN A 62 4.90 0.90 -16.65
N ASP A 63 4.45 -0.36 -16.76
CA ASP A 63 4.08 -0.87 -18.08
C ASP A 63 2.70 -0.30 -18.41
N ASN A 64 2.57 0.30 -19.59
CA ASN A 64 1.31 0.91 -20.08
C ASN A 64 0.23 -0.15 -20.38
N THR A 65 0.10 -1.16 -19.52
CA THR A 65 -0.86 -2.25 -19.57
C THR A 65 -2.00 -1.92 -18.63
N VAL A 66 -3.18 -1.71 -19.22
CA VAL A 66 -4.43 -1.22 -18.59
C VAL A 66 -4.96 -2.15 -17.47
N GLU A 67 -4.29 -3.27 -17.18
CA GLU A 67 -4.77 -4.32 -16.28
C GLU A 67 -4.02 -4.41 -14.94
N ASP A 68 -2.91 -3.69 -14.76
CA ASP A 68 -2.07 -3.84 -13.58
C ASP A 68 -2.72 -3.27 -12.29
N PRO A 69 -2.46 -3.92 -11.13
CA PRO A 69 -3.10 -3.54 -9.88
C PRO A 69 -2.61 -2.19 -9.37
N TYR A 70 -3.56 -1.30 -9.10
CA TYR A 70 -3.33 0.01 -8.51
C TYR A 70 -3.34 -0.12 -6.98
N LEU A 71 -2.16 -0.26 -6.38
CA LEU A 71 -2.00 -0.62 -4.98
C LEU A 71 -1.66 0.59 -4.12
N LEU A 72 -2.26 0.65 -2.92
CA LEU A 72 -1.90 1.59 -1.87
C LEU A 72 -1.29 0.82 -0.71
N ALA A 73 -0.11 1.22 -0.25
CA ALA A 73 0.46 0.76 1.01
C ALA A 73 0.30 1.83 2.08
N SER A 74 -0.16 1.45 3.27
CA SER A 74 -0.27 2.32 4.43
C SER A 74 0.43 1.72 5.64
N ALA A 75 1.16 2.54 6.39
CA ALA A 75 1.81 2.16 7.63
C ALA A 75 1.26 2.98 8.80
N SER A 76 1.08 2.36 9.97
CA SER A 76 0.53 3.02 11.15
C SER A 76 1.32 2.75 12.43
N SER A 77 1.10 3.62 13.42
CA SER A 77 1.55 3.40 14.79
C SER A 77 0.91 2.19 15.47
N ASP A 78 -0.09 1.54 14.85
CA ASP A 78 -0.62 0.24 15.30
C ASP A 78 0.37 -0.92 15.09
N GLY A 79 1.45 -0.67 14.33
CA GLY A 79 2.48 -1.66 14.01
C GLY A 79 2.08 -2.58 12.86
N VAL A 80 1.09 -2.19 12.06
CA VAL A 80 0.63 -2.93 10.90
C VAL A 80 0.86 -2.09 9.65
N ILE A 81 1.37 -2.74 8.60
CA ILE A 81 1.36 -2.24 7.23
C ILE A 81 0.20 -2.92 6.52
N ARG A 82 -0.65 -2.14 5.86
CA ARG A 82 -1.77 -2.63 5.07
C ARG A 82 -1.56 -2.30 3.60
N VAL A 83 -2.04 -3.18 2.72
CA VAL A 83 -2.07 -2.96 1.27
C VAL A 83 -3.51 -3.00 0.81
N TRP A 84 -3.90 -2.04 -0.03
CA TRP A 84 -5.27 -1.88 -0.53
C TRP A 84 -5.24 -1.94 -2.07
N ASP A 85 -6.23 -2.60 -2.69
CA ASP A 85 -6.48 -2.47 -4.13
C ASP A 85 -7.48 -1.34 -4.35
N LEU A 86 -6.99 -0.24 -4.91
CA LEU A 86 -7.76 0.99 -5.09
C LEU A 86 -8.85 0.86 -6.17
N ARG A 87 -8.80 -0.16 -7.02
CA ARG A 87 -9.88 -0.48 -7.97
C ARG A 87 -11.08 -1.12 -7.27
N MET A 88 -10.84 -1.78 -6.14
CA MET A 88 -11.86 -2.47 -5.36
C MET A 88 -12.45 -1.59 -4.26
N SER A 89 -11.73 -0.55 -3.82
CA SER A 89 -12.17 0.38 -2.76
C SER A 89 -13.47 1.14 -3.03
N MET A 90 -14.03 1.07 -4.24
CA MET A 90 -15.35 1.65 -4.57
C MET A 90 -16.54 0.71 -4.27
N LYS A 91 -16.31 -0.55 -3.86
CA LYS A 91 -17.36 -1.55 -3.63
C LYS A 91 -17.33 -2.08 -2.19
N GLU A 92 -18.22 -1.52 -1.36
CA GLU A 92 -18.41 -1.88 0.06
C GLU A 92 -17.14 -1.79 0.94
N LYS A 93 -17.28 -2.04 2.25
CA LYS A 93 -16.27 -1.75 3.27
C LYS A 93 -14.88 -2.26 2.82
N PRO A 94 -13.91 -1.36 2.53
CA PRO A 94 -12.64 -1.75 1.93
C PRO A 94 -11.88 -2.67 2.90
N ASN A 95 -11.55 -3.87 2.43
CA ASN A 95 -10.68 -4.79 3.13
C ASN A 95 -9.24 -4.65 2.62
N PRO A 96 -8.24 -4.75 3.50
CA PRO A 96 -6.86 -4.79 3.04
C PRO A 96 -6.63 -6.10 2.27
N LEU A 97 -5.99 -5.98 1.11
CA LEU A 97 -5.53 -7.12 0.31
C LEU A 97 -4.45 -7.92 1.05
N ALA A 98 -3.61 -7.22 1.81
CA ALA A 98 -2.59 -7.83 2.64
C ALA A 98 -2.33 -7.01 3.90
N GLU A 99 -1.92 -7.68 4.98
CA GLU A 99 -1.49 -7.06 6.22
C GLU A 99 -0.17 -7.67 6.68
N ALA A 100 0.74 -6.83 7.17
CA ALA A 100 2.01 -7.25 7.75
C ALA A 100 2.19 -6.59 9.11
N ASN A 101 2.26 -7.40 10.17
CA ASN A 101 2.46 -6.91 11.54
C ASN A 101 3.95 -6.92 11.90
N THR A 102 4.50 -5.73 12.19
CA THR A 102 5.90 -5.53 12.54
C THR A 102 6.18 -5.61 14.04
N LYS A 103 5.13 -5.77 14.86
CA LYS A 103 5.15 -5.78 16.33
C LYS A 103 5.75 -4.52 16.96
N SER A 104 5.92 -3.45 16.18
CA SER A 104 6.57 -2.21 16.58
C SER A 104 5.84 -1.00 15.99
N ARG A 105 5.85 0.12 16.69
CA ARG A 105 5.23 1.36 16.18
C ARG A 105 5.99 1.86 14.95
N LEU A 106 5.29 1.98 13.82
CA LEU A 106 5.88 2.56 12.61
C LEU A 106 5.88 4.08 12.72
N THR A 107 6.93 4.71 12.23
CA THR A 107 7.15 6.16 12.30
C THR A 107 7.11 6.84 10.93
N CYS A 108 7.41 6.09 9.86
CA CYS A 108 7.37 6.54 8.48
C CYS A 108 7.22 5.34 7.54
N LEU A 109 6.82 5.60 6.31
CA LEU A 109 6.86 4.65 5.19
C LEU A 109 7.42 5.38 3.98
N ALA A 110 8.36 4.75 3.29
CA ALA A 110 8.84 5.20 2.00
C ALA A 110 8.88 3.99 1.06
N GLY A 111 8.45 4.18 -0.17
CA GLY A 111 8.46 3.15 -1.17
C GLY A 111 8.43 3.77 -2.55
N SER A 112 8.97 3.05 -3.51
CA SER A 112 8.92 3.41 -4.92
C SER A 112 8.57 2.16 -5.71
N SER A 113 7.93 2.35 -6.85
CA SER A 113 7.69 1.23 -7.73
C SER A 113 8.96 0.90 -8.51
N LEU A 114 9.40 -0.36 -8.42
CA LEU A 114 10.54 -0.83 -9.18
C LEU A 114 10.09 -1.19 -10.58
N ASN A 115 10.65 -0.52 -11.59
CA ASN A 115 10.56 -0.93 -12.99
C ASN A 115 11.42 -2.19 -13.21
N LEU A 116 10.96 -3.32 -12.69
CA LEU A 116 11.50 -4.62 -13.06
C LEU A 116 11.03 -4.91 -14.48
N LYS A 117 11.88 -4.58 -15.47
CA LYS A 117 11.81 -5.24 -16.78
C LYS A 117 11.84 -6.73 -16.48
N ARG A 118 10.72 -7.42 -16.71
CA ARG A 118 10.62 -8.86 -16.57
C ARG A 118 11.55 -9.48 -17.63
N SER A 119 12.83 -9.65 -17.30
CA SER A 119 13.65 -10.63 -18.00
C SER A 119 12.90 -11.95 -17.83
N GLN A 120 12.62 -12.64 -18.93
CA GLN A 120 12.01 -13.95 -18.89
C GLN A 120 12.95 -14.88 -18.13
N MET A 121 12.78 -14.98 -16.82
CA MET A 121 13.38 -16.04 -16.03
C MET A 121 12.51 -17.26 -16.31
N GLY A 122 12.99 -18.10 -17.22
CA GLY A 122 12.35 -19.35 -17.57
C GLY A 122 12.03 -20.17 -16.33
N ALA A 123 10.86 -20.77 -16.33
CA ALA A 123 10.54 -21.84 -15.40
C ALA A 123 11.56 -22.96 -15.58
N SER A 124 12.42 -23.18 -14.59
CA SER A 124 13.12 -24.44 -14.43
C SER A 124 12.85 -24.98 -13.03
N CYS A 125 11.75 -25.71 -12.97
CA CYS A 125 11.52 -26.97 -12.26
C CYS A 125 12.31 -27.22 -10.97
N LEU A 126 11.55 -27.36 -9.88
CA LEU A 126 11.90 -28.14 -8.70
C LEU A 126 12.54 -29.47 -9.14
N LYS A 127 13.77 -29.74 -8.69
CA LYS A 127 14.24 -31.11 -8.50
C LYS A 127 14.48 -31.31 -7.03
N GLU A 128 13.51 -31.97 -6.39
CA GLU A 128 13.72 -32.65 -5.12
C GLU A 128 14.87 -33.66 -5.29
N ALA A 129 15.78 -33.67 -4.33
CA ALA A 129 16.85 -34.64 -4.26
C ALA A 129 16.30 -35.99 -3.76
N PRO A 130 16.77 -37.14 -4.27
CA PRO A 130 16.37 -38.44 -3.75
C PRO A 130 16.98 -38.67 -2.36
N ASP A 131 16.13 -38.97 -1.38
CA ASP A 131 16.54 -39.50 -0.09
C ASP A 131 17.24 -40.85 -0.26
N ALA A 132 18.35 -41.00 0.47
CA ALA A 132 19.24 -42.14 0.45
C ALA A 132 18.56 -43.43 0.93
N ALA A 133 18.85 -44.52 0.22
CA ALA A 133 18.64 -45.87 0.71
C ALA A 133 19.83 -46.30 1.59
N GLU A 134 19.55 -46.76 2.81
CA GLU A 134 20.46 -47.58 3.62
C GLU A 134 19.72 -48.82 4.17
N GLY A 135 20.38 -49.99 4.07
CA GLY A 135 20.06 -51.26 4.75
C GLY A 135 19.16 -52.21 3.95
N GLU A 136 19.48 -53.47 3.68
CA GLU A 136 20.61 -54.38 4.00
C GLU A 136 20.78 -55.35 2.82
#